data_AF-A0A821W473-F1
#
_entry.id   AF-A0A821W473-F1
#
_cell.length_a   1.000
_cell.length_b   1.000
_cell.length_c   1.000
_cell.angle_alpha   90.00
_cell.angle_beta   90.00
_cell.angle_gamma   90.00
#
_symmetry.space_group_name_H-M   'P 1'
#
loop_
_entity.id
_entity.type
_entity.pdbx_description
1 polymer ?
#
loop_
_entity_poly.entity_id
_entity_poly.type
_entity_poly.pdbx_seq_one_letter_code
_entity_poly.pdbx_strand_id
1 'polypeptide(L)' 'MDSNDNTVLHMLVVCNLPNMYTKFKARWIERHAAKHKKIIITSETSELPKLWNRLNKDGLTPLTLAADLGRAKM' A
#
# COMPACT_ATOMS: atom_id res chain seq x y z
N MET A 1 0.47 -12.02 -8.25
CA MET A 1 1.57 -11.18 -8.77
C MET A 1 1.88 -10.06 -7.76
N ASP A 2 2.34 -10.43 -6.55
CA ASP A 2 1.88 -9.72 -5.35
C ASP A 2 2.90 -9.59 -4.20
N SER A 3 4.01 -10.34 -4.24
CA SER A 3 5.01 -10.33 -3.17
C SER A 3 5.94 -9.11 -3.25
N ASN A 4 6.30 -8.65 -4.45
CA ASN A 4 7.24 -7.54 -4.62
C ASN A 4 6.62 -6.20 -4.20
N ASP A 5 5.37 -5.93 -4.57
CA ASP A 5 4.67 -4.71 -4.17
C ASP A 5 4.50 -4.66 -2.63
N ASN A 6 4.29 -5.81 -1.99
CA ASN A 6 4.21 -5.92 -0.53
C ASN A 6 5.56 -5.61 0.13
N THR A 7 6.66 -6.17 -0.39
CA THR A 7 8.01 -5.88 0.09
C THR A 7 8.35 -4.40 -0.07
N VAL A 8 8.06 -3.82 -1.23
CA VAL A 8 8.31 -2.39 -1.50
C VAL A 8 7.51 -1.51 -0.54
N LEU A 9 6.23 -1.82 -0.31
CA LEU A 9 5.38 -1.06 0.60
C LEU A 9 5.95 -1.04 2.03
N HIS A 10 6.36 -2.20 2.56
CA HIS A 10 6.99 -2.28 3.88
C HIS A 10 8.34 -1.57 3.92
N MET A 11 9.14 -1.68 2.85
CA MET A 11 10.43 -1.00 2.77
C MET A 11 10.28 0.53 2.78
N LEU A 12 9.25 1.07 2.14
CA LEU A 12 8.97 2.51 2.17
C LEU A 12 8.66 3.02 3.58
N VAL A 13 7.97 2.20 4.39
CA VAL A 13 7.73 2.47 5.82
C VAL A 13 9.04 2.40 6.62
N VAL A 14 9.86 1.36 6.40
CA VAL A 14 11.16 1.17 7.05
C VAL A 14 12.18 2.26 6.68
N CYS A 15 12.10 2.81 5.48
CA CYS A 15 12.99 3.89 5.03
C CYS A 15 12.45 5.30 5.33
N ASN A 16 11.22 5.43 5.85
CA ASN A 16 10.57 6.72 6.13
C ASN A 16 10.51 7.64 4.89
N LEU A 17 10.04 7.13 3.76
CA LEU A 17 10.03 7.84 2.48
C LEU A 17 8.60 8.23 2.03
N PRO A 18 7.96 9.24 2.64
CA PRO A 18 6.56 9.59 2.37
C PRO A 18 6.33 10.04 0.92
N ASN A 19 7.28 10.76 0.33
CA ASN A 19 7.21 11.18 -1.08
C ASN A 19 7.17 9.99 -2.05
N MET A 20 7.93 8.93 -1.75
CA MET A 20 7.96 7.72 -2.57
C MET A 20 6.73 6.85 -2.32
N TYR A 21 6.24 6.82 -1.09
CA TYR A 21 4.97 6.17 -0.74
C TYR A 21 3.79 6.76 -1.52
N THR A 22 3.68 8.09 -1.61
CA THR A 22 2.63 8.75 -2.40
C THR A 22 2.70 8.39 -3.88
N LYS A 23 3.91 8.41 -4.45
CA LYS A 23 4.13 8.00 -5.86
C LYS A 23 3.81 6.51 -6.09
N PHE A 24 4.19 5.65 -5.15
CA PHE A 24 3.89 4.22 -5.19
C PHE A 24 2.38 3.98 -5.16
N LYS A 25 1.67 4.62 -4.23
CA LYS A 25 0.21 4.54 -4.10
C LYS A 25 -0.50 4.95 -5.39
N ALA A 26 -0.11 6.07 -6.00
CA ALA A 26 -0.68 6.53 -7.27
C ALA A 26 -0.48 5.51 -8.40
N ARG A 27 0.76 5.03 -8.59
CA ARG A 27 1.08 4.02 -9.60
C ARG A 27 0.34 2.70 -9.38
N TRP A 28 0.20 2.30 -8.13
CA TRP A 28 -0.51 1.07 -7.79
C TRP A 28 -2.00 1.18 -8.16
N ILE A 29 -2.64 2.30 -7.84
CA ILE A 29 -4.05 2.58 -8.21
C ILE A 29 -4.22 2.56 -9.74
N GLU A 30 -3.36 3.28 -10.48
CA GLU A 30 -3.38 3.30 -11.96
C GLU A 30 -3.25 1.90 -12.55
N ARG A 31 -2.31 1.09 -12.04
CA ARG A 31 -2.08 -0.27 -12.50
C ARG A 31 -3.25 -1.20 -12.18
N HIS A 32 -3.87 -1.04 -11.01
CA HIS A 32 -5.05 -1.81 -10.63
C HIS A 32 -6.25 -1.44 -11.51
N ALA A 33 -6.49 -0.15 -11.74
CA ALA A 33 -7.53 0.33 -12.63
C ALA A 33 -7.33 -0.14 -14.09
N ALA A 34 -6.08 -0.18 -14.57
CA ALA A 34 -5.77 -0.67 -15.91
C ALA A 34 -5.96 -2.19 -16.07
N LYS A 35 -5.67 -2.98 -15.02
CA LYS A 35 -5.88 -4.45 -15.02
C LYS A 35 -7.36 -4.82 -14.92
N HIS A 36 -8.11 -4.11 -14.09
CA HIS A 36 -9.56 -4.27 -13.95
C HIS A 36 -10.26 -3.35 -14.96
N LYS A 37 -10.20 -3.70 -16.26
CA LYS A 37 -10.94 -2.98 -17.32
C LYS A 37 -12.40 -2.81 -16.87
N LYS A 38 -12.79 -1.56 -16.63
CA LYS A 38 -14.13 -1.03 -16.22
C LYS A 38 -14.45 -1.01 -14.72
N ILE A 39 -14.88 0.19 -14.32
CA ILE A 39 -15.64 0.59 -13.11
C ILE A 39 -14.78 0.85 -11.86
N ILE A 40 -14.23 2.06 -11.78
CA ILE A 40 -14.26 2.83 -10.51
C ILE A 40 -14.67 4.27 -10.88
N ILE A 41 -15.91 4.42 -11.32
CA ILE A 41 -16.63 5.69 -11.20
C ILE A 41 -17.77 5.36 -10.23
N THR A 42 -17.80 6.08 -9.11
CA THR A 42 -18.90 6.16 -8.13
C THR A 42 -19.34 4.85 -7.44
N SER A 43 -18.81 4.57 -6.24
CA SER A 43 -19.59 4.09 -5.09
C SER A 43 -18.69 4.03 -3.85
N GLU A 44 -19.17 4.58 -2.74
CA GLU A 44 -18.54 4.66 -1.41
C GLU A 44 -18.46 3.31 -0.69
N THR A 45 -18.06 2.25 -1.40
CA THR A 45 -17.79 0.91 -0.84
C THR A 45 -16.46 0.41 -1.43
N SER A 46 -15.34 0.99 -0.99
CA SER A 46 -14.51 0.47 0.11
C SER A 46 -13.81 -0.87 -0.19
N GLU A 47 -13.13 -0.98 -1.34
CA GLU A 47 -11.98 -1.87 -1.48
C GLU A 47 -10.67 -1.06 -1.51
N LEU A 48 -10.41 -0.27 -0.46
CA LEU A 48 -9.03 0.09 -0.13
C LEU A 48 -8.27 -1.21 0.22
N PRO A 49 -7.00 -1.33 -0.19
CA PRO A 49 -6.64 -2.41 -1.10
C PRO A 49 -6.00 -3.55 -0.34
N LYS A 50 -6.25 -4.80 -0.75
CA LYS A 50 -5.64 -6.02 -0.16
C LYS A 50 -4.14 -5.87 0.15
N LEU A 51 -3.42 -5.05 -0.62
CA LEU A 51 -2.01 -4.75 -0.41
C LEU A 51 -1.69 -4.05 0.93
N TRP A 52 -2.50 -3.10 1.40
CA TRP A 52 -2.23 -2.36 2.65
C TRP A 52 -2.53 -3.16 3.91
N ASN A 53 -3.30 -4.25 3.79
CA ASN A 53 -3.58 -5.18 4.87
C ASN A 53 -2.68 -6.44 4.81
N ARG A 54 -1.75 -6.51 3.85
CA ARG A 54 -0.83 -7.65 3.77
C ARG A 54 0.23 -7.58 4.84
N LEU A 55 0.55 -8.75 5.37
CA LEU A 55 1.60 -8.92 6.35
C LEU A 55 2.96 -9.03 5.65
N ASN A 56 4.00 -8.51 6.29
CA ASN A 56 5.38 -8.85 5.98
C ASN A 56 5.75 -10.22 6.58
N LYS A 57 7.04 -10.58 6.48
CA LYS A 57 7.57 -11.84 7.05
C LYS A 57 7.44 -11.93 8.56
N ASP A 58 7.36 -10.79 9.23
CA ASP A 58 7.25 -10.67 10.68
C ASP A 58 5.79 -10.64 11.15
N GLY A 59 4.83 -10.83 10.25
CA GLY A 59 3.40 -10.81 10.59
C GLY A 59 2.84 -9.40 10.83
N LEU A 60 3.54 -8.35 10.41
CA LEU A 60 3.14 -6.97 10.57
C LEU A 60 2.56 -6.41 9.27
N THR A 61 1.48 -5.66 9.38
CA THR A 61 1.01 -4.78 8.29
C THR A 61 1.94 -3.56 8.14
N PRO A 62 1.87 -2.84 7.02
CA PRO A 62 2.57 -1.57 6.86
C PRO A 62 2.20 -0.55 7.94
N LEU A 63 0.94 -0.52 8.38
CA LEU A 63 0.46 0.41 9.41
C LEU A 63 0.99 0.05 10.80
N THR A 64 0.93 -1.22 11.20
CA THR A 64 1.49 -1.68 12.47
C THR A 64 3.00 -1.48 12.51
N LEU A 65 3.69 -1.75 11.39
CA LEU A 65 5.12 -1.47 11.27
C LEU A 65 5.44 0.03 11.37
N ALA A 66 4.61 0.89 10.77
CA ALA A 66 4.76 2.34 10.90
C ALA A 66 4.55 2.81 12.35
N ALA A 67 3.59 2.23 13.06
CA ALA A 67 3.35 2.52 14.47
C ALA A 67 4.53 2.12 15.36
N ASP A 68 5.04 0.89 15.21
CA ASP A 68 6.20 0.38 15.96
C ASP A 68 7.46 1.24 15.73
N LEU A 69 7.63 1.77 14.53
CA LEU A 69 8.77 2.64 14.18
C LEU A 69 8.55 4.12 14.55
N GLY A 70 7.43 4.49 15.17
CA GLY A 70 7.11 5.89 15.51
C GLY A 70 6.80 6.78 14.30
N ARG A 71 6.35 6.19 13.19
CA ARG A 71 6.14 6.83 11.88
C ARG A 71 4.69 6.79 11.43
N ALA A 72 3.74 6.60 12.36
CA ALA A 72 2.31 6.54 12.05
C ALA A 72 1.75 7.82 11.39
N LYS A 73 2.46 8.96 11.50
CA LYS A 73 2.11 10.24 10.86
C LYS A 73 2.69 10.42 9.44
N MET A 74 3.37 9.40 8.90
CA MET A 74 3.82 9.40 7.50
C MET A 74 2.67 9.60 6.51
#